data_AF-A0A841LAL7-F1
#
_entry.id   AF-A0A841LAL7-F1
#
_cell.length_a   1.000
_cell.length_b   1.000
_cell.length_c   1.000
_cell.angle_alpha   90.00
_cell.angle_beta   90.00
_cell.angle_gamma   90.00
#
_symmetry.space_group_name_H-M   'P 1'
#
loop_
_entity.id
_entity.type
_entity.pdbx_description
1 polymer ?
#
loop_
_entity_poly.entity_id
_entity_poly.type
_entity_poly.pdbx_seq_one_letter_code
_entity_poly.pdbx_strand_id
1 'polypeptide(L)'
;MTSDPARLDALYREAVMLADSARGWFDGPGKPWAAAQPVAARARIATESLAITARLMRVIAWALHPGHASDTAPLLRDTTEPPFPPDHPLAGTPGELIAQASRRLDIALKDLA
;
A
#
# COMPACT_ATOMS: atom_id res chain seq x y z
N MET A 1 2.94 22.38 12.60
CA MET A 1 2.53 22.23 11.19
C MET A 1 1.11 21.71 11.21
N THR A 2 0.14 22.55 10.85
CA THR A 2 -1.27 22.16 10.82
C THR A 2 -1.48 21.24 9.61
N SER A 3 -1.95 20.01 9.84
CA SER A 3 -2.31 19.07 8.77
C SER A 3 -3.34 19.72 7.85
N ASP A 4 -3.10 19.73 6.53
CA ASP A 4 -4.07 20.23 5.55
C ASP A 4 -5.24 19.22 5.44
N PRO A 5 -6.46 19.57 5.91
CA PRO A 5 -7.57 18.63 5.96
C PRO A 5 -8.03 18.20 4.57
N ALA A 6 -7.88 19.04 3.53
CA ALA A 6 -8.26 18.68 2.16
C ALA A 6 -7.28 17.64 1.59
N ARG A 7 -5.99 17.77 1.92
CA ARG A 7 -4.95 16.82 1.51
C ARG A 7 -5.11 15.47 2.22
N LEU A 8 -5.53 15.47 3.49
CA LEU A 8 -5.83 14.23 4.23
C LEU A 8 -7.06 13.51 3.67
N ASP A 9 -8.14 14.22 3.33
CA ASP A 9 -9.32 13.63 2.67
C ASP A 9 -8.96 13.01 1.31
N ALA A 10 -8.14 13.71 0.51
CA ALA A 10 -7.66 13.17 -0.76
C ALA A 10 -6.86 11.87 -0.55
N LEU A 11 -5.92 11.86 0.40
CA LEU A 11 -5.13 10.68 0.75
C LEU A 11 -6.01 9.50 1.19
N TYR A 12 -7.02 9.76 2.02
CA TYR A 12 -7.99 8.74 2.45
C TYR A 12 -8.73 8.13 1.25
N ARG A 13 -9.28 8.96 0.36
CA ARG A 13 -10.00 8.49 -0.83
C ARG A 13 -9.10 7.69 -1.77
N GLU A 14 -7.88 8.16 -2.00
CA GLU A 14 -6.88 7.43 -2.79
C GLU A 14 -6.54 6.07 -2.17
N ALA A 15 -6.35 6.00 -0.85
CA ALA A 15 -6.05 4.76 -0.14
C ALA A 15 -7.20 3.75 -0.22
N VAL A 16 -8.45 4.21 -0.08
CA VAL A 16 -9.64 3.35 -0.21
C VAL A 16 -9.80 2.83 -1.64
N MET A 17 -9.64 3.70 -2.65
CA MET A 17 -9.69 3.30 -4.07
C MET A 17 -8.59 2.30 -4.43
N LEU A 18 -7.39 2.50 -3.89
CA LEU A 18 -6.27 1.58 -4.11
C LEU A 18 -6.48 0.26 -3.36
N ALA A 19 -7.09 0.26 -2.18
CA ALA A 19 -7.46 -0.95 -1.46
C ALA A 19 -8.47 -1.79 -2.27
N ASP A 20 -9.44 -1.13 -2.90
CA ASP A 20 -10.37 -1.81 -3.81
C ASP A 20 -9.66 -2.39 -5.03
N SER A 21 -8.74 -1.63 -5.63
CA SER A 21 -7.91 -2.10 -6.75
C SER A 21 -7.04 -3.30 -6.36
N ALA A 22 -6.44 -3.27 -5.16
CA ALA A 22 -5.67 -4.37 -4.61
C ALA A 22 -6.52 -5.63 -4.45
N ARG A 23 -7.71 -5.51 -3.85
CA ARG A 23 -8.67 -6.61 -3.74
C ARG A 23 -9.08 -7.15 -5.10
N GLY A 24 -9.41 -6.26 -6.04
CA GLY A 24 -9.80 -6.62 -7.40
C GLY A 24 -8.75 -7.46 -8.13
N TRP A 25 -7.47 -7.12 -7.98
CA TRP A 25 -6.37 -7.89 -8.57
C TRP A 25 -6.03 -9.15 -7.77
N PHE A 26 -5.64 -9.01 -6.49
CA PHE A 26 -5.06 -10.09 -5.70
C PHE A 26 -6.06 -11.19 -5.32
N ASP A 27 -7.34 -10.87 -5.15
CA ASP A 27 -8.40 -11.87 -4.94
C ASP A 27 -9.07 -12.32 -6.24
N GLY A 28 -8.92 -11.55 -7.32
CA GLY A 28 -9.42 -11.85 -8.66
C GLY A 28 -8.37 -12.55 -9.53
N PRO A 29 -7.99 -11.99 -10.69
CA PRO A 29 -7.10 -12.65 -11.66
C PRO A 29 -5.67 -12.90 -11.13
N GLY A 30 -5.21 -12.12 -10.15
CA GLY A 30 -3.91 -12.32 -9.50
C GLY A 30 -3.82 -13.62 -8.69
N LYS A 31 -4.95 -14.12 -8.16
CA LYS A 31 -4.99 -15.36 -7.38
C LYS A 31 -4.66 -16.62 -8.18
N PRO A 32 -5.34 -16.95 -9.29
CA PRO A 32 -4.97 -18.08 -10.13
C PRO A 32 -3.63 -17.86 -10.83
N TRP A 33 -3.29 -16.61 -11.20
CA TRP A 33 -1.97 -16.28 -11.75
C TRP A 33 -0.84 -16.62 -10.76
N ALA A 34 -0.97 -16.24 -9.49
CA ALA A 34 0.01 -16.54 -8.45
C ALA A 34 0.09 -18.05 -8.20
N ALA A 35 -1.04 -18.77 -8.21
CA ALA A 35 -1.05 -20.23 -8.05
C ALA A 35 -0.29 -20.97 -9.17
N ALA A 36 -0.17 -20.37 -10.35
CA ALA A 36 0.61 -20.92 -11.46
C ALA A 36 2.13 -20.65 -11.35
N GLN A 37 2.57 -19.77 -10.45
CA GLN A 37 3.99 -19.43 -10.28
C GLN A 37 4.77 -20.54 -9.56
N PRO A 38 6.11 -20.57 -9.67
CA PRO A 38 6.97 -21.43 -8.85
C PRO A 38 6.72 -21.24 -7.35
N VAL A 39 6.86 -22.28 -6.55
CA VAL A 39 6.57 -22.25 -5.09
C VAL A 39 7.30 -21.11 -4.37
N ALA A 40 8.57 -20.87 -4.70
CA ALA A 40 9.36 -19.78 -4.13
C ALA A 40 8.80 -18.38 -4.45
N ALA A 41 8.21 -18.20 -5.63
CA ALA A 41 7.60 -16.93 -6.04
C ALA A 41 6.25 -16.68 -5.34
N ARG A 42 5.47 -17.74 -5.07
CA ARG A 42 4.16 -17.63 -4.39
C ARG A 42 4.26 -16.97 -3.03
N ALA A 43 5.26 -17.36 -2.23
CA ALA A 43 5.49 -16.78 -0.92
C ALA A 43 5.79 -15.27 -1.03
N ARG A 44 6.65 -14.87 -1.97
CA ARG A 44 6.97 -13.45 -2.22
C ARG A 44 5.73 -12.66 -2.63
N ILE A 45 4.92 -13.20 -3.54
CA ILE A 45 3.65 -12.56 -3.95
C ILE A 45 2.71 -12.38 -2.76
N ALA A 46 2.57 -13.41 -1.92
CA ALA A 46 1.71 -13.34 -0.73
C ALA A 46 2.20 -12.29 0.28
N THR A 47 3.52 -12.21 0.53
CA THR A 47 4.08 -11.20 1.42
C THR A 47 3.90 -9.78 0.88
N GLU A 48 4.01 -9.59 -0.43
CA GLU A 48 3.74 -8.29 -1.06
C GLU A 48 2.27 -7.89 -0.93
N SER A 49 1.33 -8.81 -1.18
CA SER A 49 -0.10 -8.56 -0.95
C SER A 49 -0.39 -8.18 0.51
N LEU A 50 0.28 -8.81 1.47
CA LEU A 50 0.15 -8.48 2.89
C LEU A 50 0.76 -7.10 3.20
N ALA A 51 1.93 -6.79 2.66
CA ALA A 51 2.59 -5.50 2.86
C ALA A 51 1.74 -4.34 2.31
N ILE A 52 1.16 -4.52 1.12
CA ILE A 52 0.23 -3.56 0.50
C ILE A 52 -0.98 -3.34 1.40
N THR A 53 -1.68 -4.39 1.80
CA THR A 53 -2.91 -4.26 2.61
C THR A 53 -2.64 -3.67 3.99
N ALA A 54 -1.56 -4.07 4.66
CA ALA A 54 -1.15 -3.49 5.95
C ALA A 54 -0.83 -1.99 5.83
N ARG A 55 -0.15 -1.58 4.76
CA ARG A 55 0.15 -0.17 4.48
C ARG A 55 -1.12 0.64 4.23
N LEU A 56 -2.02 0.15 3.40
CA LEU A 56 -3.28 0.84 3.11
C LEU A 56 -4.17 0.95 4.34
N MET A 57 -4.28 -0.13 5.12
CA MET A 57 -5.03 -0.12 6.38
C MET A 57 -4.47 0.92 7.36
N ARG A 58 -3.14 1.01 7.47
CA ARG A 58 -2.48 2.02 8.32
C ARG A 58 -2.75 3.45 7.83
N VAL A 59 -2.66 3.70 6.52
CA VAL A 59 -2.97 5.03 5.95
C VAL A 59 -4.43 5.42 6.21
N ILE A 60 -5.37 4.50 5.97
CA ILE A 60 -6.79 4.71 6.21
C ILE A 60 -7.07 4.97 7.70
N ALA A 61 -6.53 4.12 8.58
CA ALA A 61 -6.73 4.25 10.01
C ALA A 61 -6.20 5.59 10.55
N TRP A 62 -5.05 6.04 10.05
CA TRP A 62 -4.51 7.35 10.42
C TRP A 62 -5.39 8.50 9.92
N ALA A 63 -5.82 8.47 8.66
CA ALA A 63 -6.63 9.53 8.10
C ALA A 63 -8.00 9.69 8.80
N LEU A 64 -8.52 8.61 9.39
CA LEU A 64 -9.74 8.62 10.19
C LEU A 64 -9.52 8.95 11.68
N HIS A 65 -8.27 9.00 12.15
CA HIS A 65 -7.98 9.18 13.57
C HIS A 65 -8.24 10.63 14.00
N PRO A 66 -9.12 10.89 15.00
CA PRO A 66 -9.46 12.26 15.42
C PRO A 66 -8.26 13.08 15.91
N GLY A 67 -7.21 12.41 16.39
CA GLY A 67 -5.96 13.02 16.86
C GLY A 67 -4.90 13.25 15.79
N HIS A 68 -5.18 13.03 14.49
CA HIS A 68 -4.19 13.20 13.41
C HIS A 68 -3.57 14.62 13.34
N ALA A 69 -4.19 15.62 13.98
CA ALA A 69 -3.71 16.99 14.07
C ALA A 69 -2.73 17.25 15.23
N SER A 70 -2.62 16.30 16.17
CA SER A 70 -1.92 16.46 17.45
C SER A 70 -1.01 15.28 17.81
N ASP A 71 -1.12 14.14 17.13
CA ASP A 71 -0.25 12.98 17.31
C ASP A 71 0.79 12.89 16.19
N THR A 72 2.00 12.46 16.53
CA THR A 72 2.94 11.90 15.55
C THR A 72 2.33 10.60 15.04
N ALA A 73 2.14 10.47 13.72
CA ALA A 73 1.58 9.26 13.12
C ALA A 73 2.28 8.00 13.69
N PRO A 74 1.53 7.05 14.29
CA PRO A 74 2.11 6.02 15.13
C PRO A 74 3.07 5.20 14.30
N LEU A 75 4.36 5.33 14.64
CA LEU A 75 5.50 4.61 14.07
C LEU A 75 5.23 4.16 12.63
N LEU A 76 5.12 5.14 11.70
CA LEU A 76 5.50 4.88 10.32
C LEU A 76 6.96 4.44 10.37
N ARG A 77 7.18 3.13 10.57
CA ARG A 77 8.49 2.55 10.32
C ARG A 77 8.88 3.03 8.94
N ASP A 78 10.12 3.44 8.81
CA ASP A 78 10.63 3.79 7.50
C ASP A 78 10.71 2.51 6.65
N THR A 79 9.59 2.16 6.03
CA THR A 79 9.46 1.05 5.09
C THR A 79 9.65 1.56 3.67
N THR A 80 10.65 2.42 3.45
CA THR A 80 11.07 2.77 2.11
C THR A 80 11.62 1.50 1.47
N GLU A 81 10.72 0.73 0.87
CA GLU A 81 11.04 -0.49 0.15
C GLU A 81 11.65 -0.12 -1.20
N PRO A 82 12.77 -0.74 -1.59
CA PRO A 82 13.36 -0.49 -2.89
C PRO A 82 12.37 -0.87 -4.02
N PRO A 83 12.54 -0.29 -5.22
CA PRO A 83 11.86 -0.77 -6.41
C PRO A 83 12.02 -2.27 -6.56
N PHE A 84 11.03 -2.92 -7.16
CA PHE A 84 11.13 -4.35 -7.40
C PHE A 84 12.33 -4.63 -8.33
N PRO A 85 13.18 -5.62 -7.98
CA PRO A 85 14.21 -6.05 -8.90
C PRO A 85 13.56 -6.64 -10.16
N PRO A 86 14.26 -6.67 -11.32
CA PRO A 86 13.68 -7.14 -12.58
C PRO A 86 13.14 -8.58 -12.55
N ASP A 87 13.68 -9.43 -11.67
CA ASP A 87 13.28 -10.82 -11.47
C ASP A 87 12.15 -10.98 -10.42
N HIS A 88 11.64 -9.86 -9.90
CA HIS A 88 10.54 -9.89 -8.95
C HIS A 88 9.27 -10.44 -9.60
N PRO A 89 8.53 -11.35 -8.95
CA PRO A 89 7.38 -12.01 -9.59
C PRO A 89 6.26 -11.04 -9.99
N LEU A 90 6.12 -9.90 -9.30
CA LEU A 90 5.13 -8.88 -9.66
C LEU A 90 5.61 -7.94 -10.77
N ALA A 91 6.88 -7.97 -11.18
CA ALA A 91 7.42 -7.07 -12.19
C ALA A 91 6.63 -7.22 -13.52
N GLY A 92 6.20 -6.09 -14.09
CA GLY A 92 5.39 -6.03 -15.29
C GLY A 92 3.91 -6.41 -15.12
N THR A 93 3.45 -6.64 -13.88
CA THR A 93 2.05 -6.99 -13.59
C THR A 93 1.27 -5.78 -13.03
N PRO A 94 -0.07 -5.78 -13.08
CA PRO A 94 -0.87 -4.79 -12.34
C PRO A 94 -0.54 -4.75 -10.83
N GLY A 95 -0.12 -5.88 -10.25
CA GLY A 95 0.31 -5.97 -8.86
C GLY A 95 1.53 -5.11 -8.54
N GLU A 96 2.45 -4.90 -9.50
CA GLU A 96 3.57 -3.97 -9.32
C GLU A 96 3.09 -2.52 -9.20
N LEU A 97 2.18 -2.09 -10.07
CA LEU A 97 1.65 -0.73 -10.03
C LEU A 97 0.89 -0.47 -8.71
N ILE A 98 0.15 -1.46 -8.22
CA ILE A 98 -0.53 -1.40 -6.93
C ILE A 98 0.49 -1.29 -5.78
N ALA A 99 1.55 -2.08 -5.82
CA ALA A 99 2.62 -2.03 -4.82
C ALA A 99 3.27 -0.63 -4.78
N GLN A 100 3.69 -0.11 -5.93
CA GLN A 100 4.30 1.21 -6.07
C GLN A 100 3.36 2.33 -5.62
N ALA A 101 2.07 2.27 -6.00
CA ALA A 101 1.08 3.24 -5.56
C ALA A 101 0.90 3.22 -4.03
N SER A 102 0.87 2.03 -3.41
CA SER A 102 0.72 1.93 -1.96
C SER A 102 1.91 2.57 -1.23
N ARG A 103 3.14 2.39 -1.73
CA ARG A 103 4.36 3.02 -1.20
C ARG A 103 4.32 4.54 -1.32
N ARG A 104 3.81 5.07 -2.43
CA ARG A 104 3.62 6.53 -2.61
C ARG A 104 2.65 7.11 -1.58
N LEU A 105 1.56 6.43 -1.26
CA LEU A 105 0.62 6.88 -0.23
C LEU A 105 1.25 6.88 1.17
N ASP A 106 2.10 5.91 1.47
CA ASP A 106 2.84 5.87 2.74
C ASP A 106 3.82 7.03 2.87
N ILE A 107 4.55 7.37 1.79
CA ILE A 107 5.43 8.54 1.76
C ILE A 107 4.61 9.83 1.90
N ALA A 108 3.52 9.96 1.14
CA ALA A 108 2.65 11.14 1.22
C ALA A 108 2.04 11.32 2.61
N LEU A 109 1.80 10.22 3.35
CA LEU A 109 1.38 10.29 4.73
C LEU A 109 2.48 10.80 5.67
N LYS A 110 3.73 10.38 5.48
CA LYS A 110 4.89 10.90 6.25
C LYS A 110 5.06 12.41 6.05
N ASP A 111 4.79 12.92 4.85
CA ASP A 111 4.89 14.37 4.55
C ASP A 111 3.77 15.20 5.22
N LEU A 112 2.71 14.57 5.71
CA LEU A 112 1.55 15.21 6.33
C LEU A 112 1.56 15.17 7.87
N ALA A 113 2.32 14.24 8.46
CA ALA A 113 2.45 14.04 9.90
C ALA A 113 3.60 14.86 10.48
#